data_AF-A0A9D5NT60-F1
#
_entry.id   AF-A0A9D5NT60-F1
#
_cell.length_a   1.000
_cell.length_b   1.000
_cell.length_c   1.000
_cell.angle_alpha   90.00
_cell.angle_beta   90.00
_cell.angle_gamma   90.00
#
_symmetry.space_group_name_H-M   'P 1'
#
loop_
_entity.id
_entity.type
_entity.pdbx_description
1 polymer ?
#
loop_
_entity_poly.entity_id
_entity_poly.type
_entity_poly.pdbx_seq_one_letter_code
_entity_poly.pdbx_strand_id
1 'polypeptide(L)'
;MRHFRIILFVVAVAWCSSIGANSAPVVLPHATAAHFCRLLVADSEGNLCPISSYIRTHQIAASDSLTPEQQFAEYVFGFGGWKSLRIFPHQQDNSVRWYAAGDDLPLSMDAEHRKYISEVFLRLNQEVAAGRWVTADAYIDRMLQYQTTYGAARPSRLPLTTLLAIVAILLFPFLVALVCKRLS
;
A
#
# COMPACT_ATOMS: atom_id res chain seq x y z
N MET A 1 -7.90 -39.50 55.40
CA MET A 1 -6.69 -39.03 54.68
C MET A 1 -6.41 -39.80 53.38
N ARG A 2 -7.42 -40.01 52.51
CA ARG A 2 -7.23 -40.64 51.17
C ARG A 2 -7.77 -39.76 50.03
N HIS A 3 -8.72 -38.88 50.31
CA HIS A 3 -9.31 -37.96 49.32
C HIS A 3 -8.45 -36.73 49.00
N PHE A 4 -7.52 -36.34 49.88
CA PHE A 4 -6.65 -35.18 49.67
C PHE A 4 -5.53 -35.41 48.65
N ARG A 5 -5.14 -36.67 48.42
CA ARG A 5 -4.09 -37.04 47.44
C ARG A 5 -4.60 -37.10 46.00
N ILE A 6 -5.90 -37.30 45.80
CA ILE A 6 -6.51 -37.40 44.46
C ILE A 6 -6.73 -36.00 43.86
N ILE A 7 -7.07 -35.01 44.69
CA ILE A 7 -7.28 -33.63 44.25
C ILE A 7 -5.96 -33.00 43.76
N LEU A 8 -4.83 -33.38 44.35
CA LEU A 8 -3.51 -32.87 43.96
C LEU A 8 -3.03 -33.41 42.60
N PHE A 9 -3.58 -34.54 42.13
CA PHE A 9 -3.24 -35.11 40.83
C PHE A 9 -4.07 -34.51 39.68
N VAL A 10 -5.30 -34.06 39.97
CA VAL A 10 -6.18 -33.43 38.96
C VAL A 10 -5.77 -31.98 38.68
N VAL A 11 -5.22 -31.27 39.68
CA VAL A 11 -4.73 -29.88 39.49
C VAL A 11 -3.40 -29.84 38.71
N ALA A 12 -2.58 -30.89 38.76
CA ALA A 12 -1.31 -30.95 38.04
C ALA A 12 -1.47 -31.16 36.51
N VAL A 13 -2.61 -31.69 36.05
CA VAL A 13 -2.86 -31.95 34.61
C VAL A 13 -3.59 -30.78 33.93
N ALA A 14 -4.16 -29.84 34.69
CA ALA A 14 -4.84 -28.67 34.14
C ALA A 14 -3.91 -27.52 33.74
N TRP A 15 -2.59 -27.67 33.89
CA TRP A 15 -1.57 -26.67 33.55
C TRP A 15 -0.68 -27.09 32.36
N CYS A 16 -1.20 -27.93 31.46
CA CYS A 16 -0.54 -28.22 30.19
C CYS A 16 -1.52 -28.05 29.04
N SER A 17 -1.88 -26.81 28.68
CA SER A 17 -2.43 -26.45 27.35
C SER A 17 -2.58 -24.93 27.22
N SER A 18 -1.49 -24.20 27.42
CA SER A 18 -1.34 -22.89 26.79
C SER A 18 0.13 -22.71 26.43
N ILE A 19 0.65 -23.68 25.67
CA ILE A 19 1.70 -23.35 24.72
C ILE A 19 1.00 -22.42 23.73
N GLY A 20 1.06 -21.11 24.01
CA GLY A 20 0.86 -20.12 22.97
C GLY A 20 1.79 -20.53 21.84
N ALA A 21 1.21 -20.78 20.67
CA ALA A 21 1.99 -20.95 19.46
C ALA A 21 2.85 -19.69 19.34
N ASN A 22 4.13 -19.79 19.72
CA ASN A 22 5.12 -18.83 19.29
C ASN A 22 5.31 -19.09 17.81
N SER A 23 4.37 -18.58 17.01
CA SER A 23 4.55 -18.39 15.58
C SER A 23 5.80 -17.54 15.46
N ALA A 24 6.90 -18.13 14.98
CA ALA A 24 8.05 -17.33 14.58
C ALA A 24 7.54 -16.19 13.68
N PRO A 25 8.05 -14.96 13.84
CA PRO A 25 7.59 -13.83 13.03
C PRO A 25 7.67 -14.24 11.56
N VAL A 26 6.52 -14.18 10.89
CA VAL A 26 6.40 -14.63 9.51
C VAL A 26 7.06 -13.57 8.64
N VAL A 27 8.35 -13.76 8.36
CA VAL A 27 9.14 -12.88 7.51
C VAL A 27 8.75 -13.13 6.06
N LEU A 28 8.33 -12.09 5.35
CA LEU A 28 8.01 -12.19 3.93
C LEU A 28 9.25 -12.66 3.12
N PRO A 29 9.07 -13.53 2.12
CA PRO A 29 10.13 -13.80 1.15
C PRO A 29 10.58 -12.51 0.46
N HIS A 30 11.88 -12.38 0.18
CA HIS A 30 12.45 -11.17 -0.40
C HIS A 30 11.72 -10.72 -1.68
N ALA A 31 11.33 -11.65 -2.57
CA ALA A 31 10.61 -11.33 -3.79
C ALA A 31 9.23 -10.70 -3.53
N THR A 32 8.43 -11.30 -2.63
CA THR A 32 7.12 -10.77 -2.23
C THR A 32 7.28 -9.43 -1.48
N ALA A 33 8.33 -9.27 -0.67
CA ALA A 33 8.60 -8.02 0.04
C ALA A 33 8.98 -6.89 -0.93
N ALA A 34 9.85 -7.16 -1.90
CA ALA A 34 10.20 -6.24 -2.96
C ALA A 34 8.99 -5.88 -3.84
N HIS A 35 8.11 -6.85 -4.09
CA HIS A 35 6.87 -6.63 -4.81
C HIS A 35 5.92 -5.68 -4.06
N PHE A 36 5.71 -5.92 -2.76
CA PHE A 36 4.95 -5.05 -1.89
C PHE A 36 5.49 -3.62 -1.86
N CYS A 37 6.82 -3.46 -1.82
CA CYS A 37 7.48 -2.16 -1.81
C CYS A 37 7.35 -1.36 -3.12
N ARG A 38 6.73 -1.91 -4.17
CA ARG A 38 6.37 -1.17 -5.40
C ARG A 38 5.16 -0.27 -5.22
N LEU A 39 4.34 -0.50 -4.19
CA LEU A 39 3.20 0.35 -3.89
C LEU A 39 3.66 1.77 -3.59
N LEU A 40 2.81 2.73 -3.93
CA LEU A 40 2.99 4.12 -3.56
C LEU A 40 2.38 4.39 -2.20
N VAL A 41 3.01 5.28 -1.44
CA VAL A 41 2.48 5.80 -0.19
C VAL A 41 2.53 7.33 -0.23
N ALA A 42 1.48 7.97 0.27
CA ALA A 42 1.48 9.41 0.49
C ALA A 42 2.15 9.73 1.84
N ASP A 43 3.09 10.67 1.84
CA ASP A 43 3.69 11.19 3.06
C ASP A 43 2.70 12.09 3.85
N SER A 44 3.17 12.68 4.95
CA SER A 44 2.39 13.62 5.74
C SER A 44 2.03 14.90 4.97
N GLU A 45 2.84 15.29 3.99
CA GLU A 45 2.70 16.49 3.16
C GLU A 45 1.84 16.25 1.90
N GLY A 46 1.50 14.99 1.62
CA GLY A 46 0.72 14.57 0.45
C GLY A 46 1.56 14.24 -0.78
N ASN A 47 2.89 14.21 -0.68
CA ASN A 47 3.74 13.77 -1.78
C ASN A 47 3.73 12.25 -1.89
N LEU A 48 3.68 11.75 -3.12
CA LEU A 48 3.72 10.32 -3.41
C LEU A 48 5.15 9.86 -3.57
N CYS A 49 5.51 8.83 -2.82
CA CYS A 49 6.78 8.14 -3.01
C CYS A 49 6.58 6.62 -3.01
N PRO A 50 7.48 5.88 -3.68
CA PRO A 50 7.56 4.44 -3.49
C PRO A 50 7.80 4.12 -2.01
N ILE A 51 7.14 3.06 -1.52
CA ILE A 51 7.35 2.57 -0.15
C ILE A 51 8.84 2.37 0.17
N SER A 52 9.63 1.86 -0.77
CA SER A 52 11.09 1.71 -0.63
C SER A 52 11.82 3.01 -0.25
N SER A 53 11.38 4.14 -0.80
CA SER A 53 11.91 5.48 -0.49
C SER A 53 11.40 5.99 0.87
N TYR A 54 10.13 5.73 1.17
CA TYR A 54 9.50 6.09 2.44
C TYR A 54 10.21 5.44 3.63
N ILE A 55 10.52 4.15 3.52
CA ILE A 55 11.24 3.36 4.54
C ILE A 55 12.60 3.98 4.88
N ARG A 56 13.37 4.35 3.84
CA ARG A 56 14.70 4.93 3.99
C ARG A 56 14.66 6.25 4.77
N THR A 57 13.59 7.01 4.61
CA THR A 57 13.42 8.33 5.23
C THR A 57 12.97 8.23 6.69
N HIS A 58 12.17 7.21 7.04
CA HIS A 58 11.57 7.07 8.37
C HIS A 58 12.33 6.13 9.33
N GLN A 59 13.56 5.72 8.99
CA GLN A 59 14.46 4.92 9.84
C GLN A 59 13.75 3.82 10.66
N ILE A 60 13.14 2.87 9.96
CA ILE A 60 12.66 1.64 10.60
C ILE A 60 13.91 0.88 11.06
N ALA A 61 14.05 0.70 12.38
CA ALA A 61 15.29 0.30 13.05
C ALA A 61 15.94 -0.94 12.43
N ALA A 62 17.07 -0.77 11.75
CA ALA A 62 17.78 -1.81 11.01
C ALA A 62 18.17 -3.01 11.90
N SER A 63 17.71 -4.21 11.52
CA SER A 63 18.24 -5.47 12.01
C SER A 63 19.25 -5.98 10.99
N ASP A 64 20.44 -6.36 11.45
CA ASP A 64 21.60 -6.68 10.60
C ASP A 64 21.41 -7.93 9.71
N SER A 65 20.33 -8.69 9.91
CA SER A 65 20.09 -9.98 9.26
C SER A 65 19.02 -9.99 8.16
N LEU A 66 18.26 -8.90 7.98
CA LEU A 66 17.14 -8.83 7.05
C LEU A 66 17.34 -7.78 5.96
N THR A 67 16.77 -8.01 4.77
CA THR A 67 16.75 -6.94 3.75
C THR A 67 15.80 -5.81 4.19
N PRO A 68 16.03 -4.56 3.75
CA PRO A 68 15.18 -3.43 4.10
C PRO A 68 13.68 -3.67 3.81
N GLU A 69 13.39 -4.40 2.74
CA GLU A 69 12.02 -4.76 2.34
C GLU A 69 11.40 -5.78 3.31
N GLN A 70 12.16 -6.77 3.76
CA GLN A 70 11.69 -7.77 4.72
C GLN A 70 11.45 -7.16 6.10
N GLN A 71 12.34 -6.28 6.51
CA GLN A 71 12.19 -5.51 7.73
C GLN A 71 10.97 -4.58 7.69
N PHE A 72 10.74 -3.91 6.57
CA PHE A 72 9.52 -3.12 6.43
C PHE A 72 8.28 -4.00 6.47
N ALA A 73 8.30 -5.14 5.80
CA ALA A 73 7.19 -6.08 5.86
C ALA A 73 6.91 -6.52 7.31
N GLU A 74 7.95 -6.73 8.13
CA GLU A 74 7.80 -6.98 9.57
C GLU A 74 7.17 -5.80 10.31
N TYR A 75 7.60 -4.56 10.04
CA TYR A 75 6.96 -3.36 10.58
C TYR A 75 5.46 -3.30 10.23
N VAL A 76 5.15 -3.53 8.96
CA VAL A 76 3.78 -3.46 8.44
C VAL A 76 2.90 -4.55 9.04
N PHE A 77 3.28 -5.82 8.86
CA PHE A 77 2.43 -6.96 9.21
C PHE A 77 2.57 -7.39 10.67
N GLY A 78 3.75 -7.25 11.26
CA GLY A 78 4.03 -7.63 12.66
C GLY A 78 3.52 -6.61 13.68
N PHE A 79 3.73 -5.32 13.43
CA PHE A 79 3.35 -4.24 14.37
C PHE A 79 2.06 -3.51 13.97
N GLY A 80 1.46 -3.87 12.83
CA GLY A 80 0.24 -3.25 12.34
C GLY A 80 0.46 -1.86 11.71
N GLY A 81 1.68 -1.57 11.24
CA GLY A 81 2.01 -0.32 10.56
C GLY A 81 1.12 -0.03 9.35
N TRP A 82 0.52 -1.05 8.72
CA TRP A 82 -0.46 -0.89 7.64
C TRP A 82 -1.64 0.03 7.98
N LYS A 83 -2.02 0.16 9.27
CA LYS A 83 -3.16 0.98 9.69
C LYS A 83 -2.96 2.48 9.45
N SER A 84 -1.72 2.95 9.46
CA SER A 84 -1.36 4.35 9.28
C SER A 84 -0.78 4.66 7.90
N LEU A 85 -0.55 3.65 7.05
CA LEU A 85 0.02 3.86 5.73
C LEU A 85 -1.05 4.33 4.74
N ARG A 86 -0.89 5.55 4.24
CA ARG A 86 -1.77 6.17 3.24
C ARG A 86 -1.51 5.62 1.84
N ILE A 87 -2.06 4.44 1.57
CA ILE A 87 -1.83 3.65 0.35
C ILE A 87 -3.04 3.70 -0.59
N PHE A 88 -4.22 4.07 -0.10
CA PHE A 88 -5.46 3.99 -0.87
C PHE A 88 -5.90 5.35 -1.42
N PRO A 89 -5.71 5.61 -2.72
CA PRO A 89 -6.21 6.83 -3.32
C PRO A 89 -7.73 6.79 -3.50
N HIS A 90 -8.37 7.92 -3.23
CA HIS A 90 -9.76 8.15 -3.57
C HIS A 90 -9.95 9.58 -4.09
N GLN A 91 -10.67 9.71 -5.19
CA GLN A 91 -10.97 11.00 -5.81
C GLN A 91 -12.11 11.68 -5.07
N GLN A 92 -11.84 12.86 -4.54
CA GLN A 92 -12.82 13.72 -3.88
C GLN A 92 -12.70 15.12 -4.48
N ASP A 93 -13.81 15.63 -5.03
CA ASP A 93 -13.94 17.03 -5.47
C ASP A 93 -12.77 17.52 -6.35
N ASN A 94 -12.40 16.72 -7.35
CA ASN A 94 -11.32 17.01 -8.31
C ASN A 94 -9.88 16.96 -7.73
N SER A 95 -9.72 16.44 -6.51
CA SER A 95 -8.43 16.13 -5.88
C SER A 95 -8.34 14.64 -5.51
N VAL A 96 -7.13 14.08 -5.48
CA VAL A 96 -6.91 12.70 -5.01
C VAL A 96 -6.43 12.78 -3.57
N ARG A 97 -7.23 12.22 -2.65
CA ARG A 97 -6.83 12.04 -1.25
C ARG A 97 -6.44 10.59 -1.01
N TRP A 98 -5.32 10.40 -0.34
CA TRP A 98 -4.80 9.08 0.01
C TRP A 98 -5.15 8.75 1.46
N TYR A 99 -5.79 7.61 1.65
CA TYR A 99 -6.30 7.13 2.92
C TYR A 99 -5.49 5.93 3.39
N ALA A 100 -5.36 5.79 4.71
CA ALA A 100 -4.90 4.58 5.35
C ALA A 100 -6.07 3.62 5.62
N ALA A 101 -5.79 2.33 5.76
CA ALA A 101 -6.84 1.33 6.07
C ALA A 101 -7.46 1.53 7.46
N GLY A 102 -6.77 2.21 8.36
CA GLY A 102 -7.27 2.57 9.70
C GLY A 102 -7.92 3.95 9.78
N ASP A 103 -7.94 4.74 8.70
CA ASP A 103 -8.56 6.06 8.71
C ASP A 103 -10.09 5.98 8.73
N ASP A 104 -10.73 6.98 9.33
CA ASP A 104 -12.17 7.17 9.23
C ASP A 104 -12.54 7.61 7.80
N LEU A 105 -13.12 6.68 7.03
CA LEU A 105 -13.46 6.91 5.64
C LEU A 105 -14.75 7.75 5.52
N PRO A 106 -14.81 8.74 4.60
CA PRO A 106 -15.95 9.63 4.48
C PRO A 106 -17.23 8.89 4.08
N LEU A 107 -18.38 9.34 4.62
CA LEU A 107 -19.68 8.74 4.30
C LEU A 107 -20.09 8.91 2.83
N SER A 108 -19.55 9.95 2.17
CA SER A 108 -19.73 10.23 0.74
C SER A 108 -18.98 9.27 -0.19
N MET A 109 -18.01 8.50 0.33
CA MET A 109 -17.33 7.45 -0.42
C MET A 109 -18.26 6.25 -0.62
N ASP A 110 -18.14 5.62 -1.79
CA ASP A 110 -18.91 4.43 -2.11
C ASP A 110 -18.68 3.30 -1.08
N ALA A 111 -19.76 2.57 -0.76
CA ALA A 111 -19.72 1.54 0.28
C ALA A 111 -18.77 0.38 -0.09
N GLU A 112 -18.64 0.05 -1.37
CA GLU A 112 -17.72 -0.98 -1.87
C GLU A 112 -16.26 -0.51 -1.73
N HIS A 113 -15.99 0.76 -2.04
CA HIS A 113 -14.66 1.36 -1.82
C HIS A 113 -14.26 1.37 -0.35
N ARG A 114 -15.16 1.79 0.54
CA ARG A 114 -14.88 1.76 1.98
C ARG A 114 -14.57 0.35 2.46
N LYS A 115 -15.39 -0.62 2.03
CA LYS A 115 -15.20 -2.02 2.38
C LYS A 115 -13.85 -2.53 1.89
N TYR A 116 -13.50 -2.27 0.62
CA TYR A 116 -12.22 -2.68 0.06
C TYR A 116 -11.03 -2.14 0.86
N ILE A 117 -11.00 -0.82 1.13
CA ILE A 117 -9.92 -0.17 1.89
C ILE A 117 -9.75 -0.79 3.29
N SER A 118 -10.87 -1.05 3.98
CA SER A 118 -10.85 -1.62 5.33
C SER A 118 -10.49 -3.11 5.39
N GLU A 119 -10.83 -3.90 4.36
CA GLU A 119 -10.69 -5.36 4.39
C GLU A 119 -9.44 -5.89 3.68
N VAL A 120 -8.91 -5.19 2.66
CA VAL A 120 -7.87 -5.74 1.79
C VAL A 120 -6.57 -6.03 2.56
N PHE A 121 -6.15 -5.14 3.46
CA PHE A 121 -4.97 -5.37 4.31
C PHE A 121 -5.20 -6.46 5.35
N LEU A 122 -6.41 -6.56 5.91
CA LEU A 122 -6.74 -7.64 6.84
C LEU A 122 -6.61 -9.01 6.16
N ARG A 123 -7.14 -9.14 4.94
CA ARG A 123 -7.05 -10.37 4.14
C ARG A 123 -5.61 -10.66 3.72
N LEU A 124 -4.88 -9.66 3.25
CA LEU A 124 -3.46 -9.80 2.92
C LEU A 124 -2.66 -10.30 4.14
N ASN A 125 -2.90 -9.72 5.32
CA ASN A 125 -2.22 -10.13 6.55
C ASN A 125 -2.52 -11.59 6.94
N GLN A 126 -3.74 -12.06 6.70
CA GLN A 126 -4.11 -13.48 6.91
C GLN A 126 -3.36 -14.41 5.95
N GLU A 127 -3.25 -14.04 4.67
CA GLU A 127 -2.50 -14.84 3.69
C GLU A 127 -1.00 -14.86 4.00
N VAL A 128 -0.45 -13.72 4.42
CA VAL A 128 0.94 -13.61 4.90
C VAL A 128 1.16 -14.50 6.11
N ALA A 129 0.31 -14.42 7.14
CA ALA A 129 0.42 -15.26 8.33
C ALA A 129 0.28 -16.75 8.04
N ALA A 130 -0.49 -17.12 7.00
CA ALA A 130 -0.63 -18.49 6.52
C ALA A 130 0.52 -18.96 5.60
N GLY A 131 1.50 -18.08 5.29
CA GLY A 131 2.59 -18.37 4.37
C GLY A 131 2.16 -18.58 2.91
N ARG A 132 1.00 -18.05 2.53
CA ARG A 132 0.41 -18.21 1.18
C ARG A 132 0.89 -17.11 0.24
N TRP A 133 2.16 -17.15 -0.11
CA TRP A 133 2.85 -16.08 -0.84
C TRP A 133 2.25 -15.79 -2.22
N VAL A 134 1.85 -16.81 -2.98
CA VAL A 134 1.19 -16.63 -4.29
C VAL A 134 -0.10 -15.84 -4.16
N THR A 135 -0.88 -16.10 -3.11
CA THR A 135 -2.13 -15.38 -2.85
C THR A 135 -1.86 -13.97 -2.33
N ALA A 136 -0.84 -13.80 -1.48
CA ALA A 136 -0.40 -12.49 -1.02
C ALA A 136 0.05 -11.60 -2.19
N ASP A 137 0.85 -12.12 -3.12
CA ASP A 137 1.26 -11.41 -4.34
C ASP A 137 0.05 -11.00 -5.19
N ALA A 138 -0.94 -11.86 -5.34
CA ALA A 138 -2.17 -11.51 -6.06
C ALA A 138 -2.97 -10.39 -5.35
N TYR A 139 -2.91 -10.26 -4.03
CA TYR A 139 -3.48 -9.11 -3.32
C TYR A 139 -2.66 -7.83 -3.54
N ILE A 140 -1.33 -7.95 -3.57
CA ILE A 140 -0.42 -6.82 -3.89
C ILE A 140 -0.71 -6.31 -5.31
N ASP A 141 -0.88 -7.21 -6.28
CA ASP A 141 -1.26 -6.86 -7.66
C ASP A 141 -2.59 -6.10 -7.72
N ARG A 142 -3.59 -6.54 -6.95
CA ARG A 142 -4.88 -5.84 -6.88
C ARG A 142 -4.74 -4.44 -6.28
N MET A 143 -3.90 -4.27 -5.26
CA MET A 143 -3.64 -2.94 -4.68
C MET A 143 -2.90 -2.04 -5.67
N LEU A 144 -1.92 -2.56 -6.42
CA LEU A 144 -1.24 -1.82 -7.49
C LEU A 144 -2.22 -1.40 -8.60
N GLN A 145 -3.10 -2.32 -9.01
CA GLN A 145 -4.16 -2.03 -9.97
C GLN A 145 -5.14 -0.97 -9.42
N TYR A 146 -5.49 -1.06 -8.15
CA TYR A 146 -6.34 -0.07 -7.47
C TYR A 146 -5.68 1.32 -7.49
N GLN A 147 -4.40 1.41 -7.13
CA GLN A 147 -3.64 2.67 -7.19
C GLN A 147 -3.56 3.23 -8.61
N THR A 148 -3.39 2.37 -9.61
CA THR A 148 -3.37 2.81 -11.02
C THR A 148 -4.73 3.34 -11.47
N THR A 149 -5.82 2.72 -10.99
CA THR A 149 -7.19 3.08 -11.37
C THR A 149 -7.65 4.38 -10.72
N TYR A 150 -7.35 4.58 -9.44
CA TYR A 150 -7.90 5.68 -8.63
C TYR A 150 -6.86 6.74 -8.22
N GLY A 151 -5.57 6.40 -8.27
CA GLY A 151 -4.45 7.25 -7.82
C GLY A 151 -3.89 8.19 -8.87
N ALA A 152 -4.19 7.96 -10.15
CA ALA A 152 -3.97 9.00 -11.15
C ALA A 152 -4.98 10.13 -10.86
N ALA A 153 -4.48 11.30 -10.47
CA ALA A 153 -5.22 12.54 -10.67
C ALA A 153 -5.52 12.56 -12.16
N ARG A 154 -6.79 12.34 -12.53
CA ARG A 154 -7.21 12.36 -13.93
C ARG A 154 -6.67 13.69 -14.46
N PRO A 155 -5.73 13.71 -15.42
CA PRO A 155 -5.26 14.97 -15.96
C PRO A 155 -6.54 15.64 -16.46
N SER A 156 -6.84 16.83 -15.93
CA SER A 156 -7.83 17.71 -16.50
C SER A 156 -7.51 17.73 -17.99
N ARG A 157 -8.33 17.04 -18.80
CA ARG A 157 -8.09 16.97 -20.24
C ARG A 157 -8.11 18.42 -20.68
N LEU A 158 -6.94 18.99 -20.97
CA LEU A 158 -6.88 20.27 -21.67
C LEU A 158 -7.76 20.06 -22.91
N PRO A 159 -8.80 20.89 -23.10
CA PRO A 159 -9.73 20.65 -24.18
C PRO A 159 -8.90 20.64 -25.47
N LEU A 160 -9.26 19.73 -26.38
CA LEU A 160 -8.49 19.46 -27.60
C LEU A 160 -8.23 20.76 -28.41
N THR A 161 -9.10 21.76 -28.23
CA THR A 161 -8.97 23.14 -28.70
C THR A 161 -7.70 23.85 -28.21
N THR A 162 -7.32 23.71 -26.94
CA THR A 162 -6.14 24.36 -26.36
C THR A 162 -4.85 23.71 -26.86
N LEU A 163 -4.84 22.39 -27.02
CA LEU A 163 -3.73 21.65 -27.63
C LEU A 163 -3.53 22.07 -29.10
N LEU A 164 -4.62 22.13 -29.88
CA LEU A 164 -4.56 22.61 -31.26
C LEU A 164 -4.09 24.06 -31.37
N ALA A 165 -4.53 24.93 -30.45
CA ALA A 165 -4.09 26.33 -30.43
C ALA A 165 -2.59 26.47 -30.16
N ILE A 166 -2.04 25.71 -29.20
CA ILE A 166 -0.60 25.71 -28.90
C ILE A 166 0.21 25.22 -30.10
N VAL A 167 -0.22 24.11 -30.73
CA VAL A 167 0.44 23.59 -31.94
C VAL A 167 0.38 24.59 -33.09
N ALA A 168 -0.77 25.25 -33.29
CA ALA A 168 -0.93 26.27 -34.33
C ALA A 168 -0.02 27.50 -34.07
N ILE A 169 0.08 27.96 -32.82
CA ILE A 169 0.96 29.08 -32.45
C ILE A 169 2.44 28.72 -32.65
N LEU A 170 2.85 27.49 -32.32
CA LEU A 170 4.23 27.04 -32.53
C LEU A 170 4.59 26.81 -34.00
N LEU A 171 3.62 26.39 -34.83
CA LEU A 171 3.82 26.18 -36.27
C LEU A 171 3.71 27.46 -37.11
N PHE A 172 3.01 28.48 -36.61
CA PHE A 172 2.83 29.78 -37.29
C PHE A 172 4.16 30.46 -37.70
N PRO A 173 5.18 30.63 -36.83
CA PRO A 173 6.44 31.24 -37.24
C PRO A 173 7.21 30.40 -38.27
N PHE A 174 7.05 29.07 -38.23
CA PHE A 174 7.69 28.17 -39.19
C PHE A 174 7.09 28.32 -40.60
N LEU A 175 5.77 28.47 -40.68
CA LEU A 175 5.05 28.73 -41.93
C LEU A 175 5.41 30.08 -42.54
N VAL A 176 5.54 31.13 -41.70
CA VAL A 176 5.97 32.47 -42.14
C VAL A 176 7.41 32.42 -42.67
N ALA A 177 8.33 31.74 -41.97
CA ALA A 177 9.72 31.59 -42.43
C ALA A 177 9.82 30.82 -43.75
N LEU A 178 8.98 29.81 -43.97
CA LEU A 178 8.98 29.01 -45.20
C LEU A 178 8.43 29.79 -46.41
N VAL A 179 7.44 30.67 -46.18
CA VAL A 179 6.91 31.58 -47.21
C VAL A 179 7.93 32.67 -47.55
N CYS A 180 8.56 33.29 -46.55
CA CYS A 180 9.62 34.29 -46.77
C CYS A 180 10.82 33.72 -47.55
N LYS A 181 11.19 32.45 -47.33
CA LYS A 181 12.29 31.79 -48.05
C LYS A 181 11.94 31.41 -49.50
N ARG A 182 10.66 31.34 -49.86
CA ARG A 182 10.19 31.00 -51.22
C ARG A 182 10.02 32.23 -52.13
N LEU A 183 10.05 33.43 -51.55
CA LEU A 183 9.87 34.73 -52.23
C LEU A 183 11.18 35.52 -52.42
N SER A 184 12.30 34.97 -51.95
CA SER A 184 13.67 35.47 -52.21
C SER A 184 14.41 34.54 -53.16
#